data_AF-A0A6I2UF40-F1
#
_entry.id   AF-A0A6I2UF40-F1
#
_cell.length_a   1.000
_cell.length_b   1.000
_cell.length_c   1.000
_cell.angle_alpha   90.00
_cell.angle_beta   90.00
_cell.angle_gamma   90.00
#
_symmetry.space_group_name_H-M   'P 1'
#
loop_
_entity.id
_entity.type
_entity.pdbx_description
1 polymer ?
#
loop_
_entity_poly.entity_id
_entity_poly.type
_entity_poly.pdbx_seq_one_letter_code
_entity_poly.pdbx_strand_id
1 'polypeptide(L)' 'MYRFHQEKRIKPGLAITQRHIRLCDGHLRAAGVSSRNEFVEKAIECYAGWLDVKQNPEFF' A
#
# COMPACT_ATOMS: atom_id res chain seq x y z
N MET A 1 -22.60 11.27 1.87
CA MET A 1 -21.35 11.68 2.56
C MET A 1 -20.86 10.48 3.35
N TYR A 2 -19.98 9.66 2.77
CA TYR A 2 -19.46 8.49 3.48
C TYR A 2 -18.54 8.97 4.60
N ARG A 3 -18.98 8.82 5.86
CA ARG A 3 -18.10 8.92 7.01
C ARG A 3 -17.14 7.73 6.92
N PHE A 4 -15.92 7.96 6.43
CA PHE A 4 -14.83 7.06 6.71
C PHE A 4 -14.60 7.11 8.24
N HIS A 5 -15.19 6.17 8.97
CA HIS A 5 -14.65 5.83 10.27
C HIS A 5 -13.21 5.42 10.00
N GLN A 6 -12.25 6.15 10.57
CA GLN A 6 -10.85 5.74 10.48
C GLN A 6 -10.75 4.32 11.04
N GLU A 7 -10.48 3.36 10.17
CA GLU A 7 -10.28 1.98 10.60
C GLU A 7 -9.15 1.93 11.61
N LYS A 8 -9.35 1.18 12.70
CA LYS A 8 -8.36 1.07 13.75
C LYS A 8 -7.12 0.36 13.20
N ARG A 9 -5.99 1.07 13.14
CA ARG A 9 -4.70 0.48 12.73
C ARG A 9 -4.31 -0.67 13.65
N ILE A 10 -4.07 -1.84 13.06
CA ILE A 10 -3.46 -3.00 13.72
C ILE A 10 -1.97 -2.98 13.37
N LYS A 11 -1.10 -3.39 14.31
CA LYS A 11 0.33 -3.56 14.06
C LYS A 11 0.62 -5.04 13.77
N PRO A 12 0.58 -5.48 12.51
CA PRO A 12 0.99 -6.85 12.18
C PRO A 12 2.52 -6.98 12.32
N GLY A 13 2.99 -8.11 12.84
CA GLY A 13 4.39 -8.48 12.73
C GLY A 13 4.66 -8.96 11.30
N LEU A 14 5.39 -8.18 10.50
CA LEU A 14 5.75 -8.54 9.13
C LEU A 14 7.26 -8.68 8.99
N ALA A 15 7.73 -9.87 8.59
CA ALA A 15 9.12 -10.07 8.25
C ALA A 15 9.38 -9.55 6.82
N ILE A 16 10.24 -8.54 6.67
CA ILE A 16 10.66 -8.03 5.37
C ILE A 16 12.18 -7.86 5.33
N THR A 17 12.76 -8.02 4.14
CA THR A 17 14.20 -7.86 3.97
C THR A 17 14.62 -6.38 4.05
N GLN A 18 15.87 -6.11 4.44
CA GLN A 18 16.45 -4.76 4.40
C GLN A 18 16.40 -4.11 3.00
N ARG A 19 16.48 -4.90 1.91
CA ARG A 19 16.36 -4.39 0.54
C ARG A 19 15.01 -3.71 0.31
N HIS A 20 13.92 -4.33 0.76
CA HIS A 20 12.57 -3.78 0.65
C HIS A 20 12.37 -2.54 1.52
N ILE A 21 12.99 -2.49 2.71
CA ILE A 21 13.01 -1.27 3.53
C ILE A 21 13.66 -0.11 2.76
N ARG A 22 14.85 -0.32 2.16
CA ARG A 22 15.53 0.71 1.37
C ARG A 22 14.72 1.17 0.16
N LEU A 23 14.03 0.25 -0.52
CA LEU A 23 13.12 0.58 -1.61
C LEU A 23 11.98 1.48 -1.12
N CYS A 24 11.34 1.13 -0.01
CA CYS A 24 10.29 1.93 0.61
C CYS A 24 10.79 3.34 0.98
N ASP A 25 11.90 3.43 1.71
CA ASP A 25 12.49 4.69 2.17
C ASP A 25 12.86 5.62 1.00
N GLY A 26 13.43 5.06 -0.08
CA GLY A 26 13.81 5.82 -1.27
C GLY A 26 12.63 6.43 -2.05
N HIS A 27 11.41 5.93 -1.84
CA HIS A 27 10.23 6.33 -2.60
C HIS A 27 9.16 7.07 -1.78
N LEU A 28 9.35 7.29 -0.47
CA LEU A 28 8.35 7.96 0.38
C LEU A 28 7.89 9.30 -0.20
N ARG A 29 8.85 10.14 -0.63
CA ARG A 29 8.54 11.45 -1.23
C ARG A 29 7.77 11.31 -2.54
N ALA A 30 8.21 10.41 -3.43
CA ALA A 30 7.57 10.20 -4.73
C ALA A 30 6.14 9.65 -4.58
N ALA A 31 5.90 8.81 -3.57
CA ALA A 31 4.58 8.27 -3.25
C ALA A 31 3.68 9.26 -2.46
N GLY A 32 4.20 10.43 -2.07
CA GLY A 32 3.47 11.44 -1.31
C GLY A 32 3.01 10.93 0.06
N VAL A 33 3.85 10.14 0.73
CA VAL A 33 3.55 9.55 2.05
C VAL A 33 4.60 9.95 3.07
N SER A 34 4.19 9.97 4.33
CA SER A 34 5.01 10.43 5.46
C SER A 34 5.67 9.28 6.24
N SER A 35 5.24 8.05 6.02
CA SER A 35 5.74 6.88 6.74
C SER A 35 5.81 5.62 5.88
N ARG A 36 6.65 4.67 6.31
CA ARG A 36 6.71 3.32 5.72
C ARG A 36 5.38 2.59 5.80
N ASN A 37 4.58 2.83 6.85
CA ASN A 37 3.27 2.19 6.99
C ASN A 37 2.30 2.71 5.92
N GLU A 38 2.23 4.02 5.71
CA GLU A 38 1.41 4.61 4.64
C GLU A 38 1.88 4.14 3.25
N PHE A 39 3.19 4.01 3.05
CA PHE A 39 3.74 3.47 1.81
C PHE A 39 3.27 2.02 1.57
N VAL A 40 3.34 1.16 2.60
CA VAL A 40 2.92 -0.25 2.51
C VAL A 40 1.41 -0.35 2.30
N GLU A 41 0.60 0.46 2.99
CA GLU A 41 -0.85 0.55 2.79
C GLU A 41 -1.18 0.87 1.32
N LYS A 42 -0.57 1.93 0.75
CA LYS A 42 -0.74 2.26 -0.68
C LYS A 42 -0.24 1.17 -1.62
N ALA A 43 0.86 0.50 -1.29
CA ALA A 43 1.41 -0.57 -2.11
C ALA A 43 0.46 -1.79 -2.16
N ILE A 44 -0.18 -2.12 -1.05
CA ILE A 44 -1.21 -3.17 -0.98
C ILE A 44 -2.40 -2.81 -1.87
N GLU A 45 -2.94 -1.59 -1.73
CA GLU A 45 -4.06 -1.10 -2.55
C GLU A 45 -3.73 -1.14 -4.05
N CYS A 46 -2.54 -0.66 -4.42
CA CYS A 46 -2.08 -0.63 -5.81
C CYS A 46 -1.96 -2.04 -6.41
N TYR A 47 -1.32 -2.97 -5.68
CA TYR A 47 -1.12 -4.33 -6.18
C TYR A 47 -2.43 -5.12 -6.23
N ALA A 48 -3.32 -4.95 -5.26
CA ALA A 48 -4.66 -5.53 -5.27
C ALA A 48 -5.46 -5.04 -6.48
N GLY A 49 -5.50 -3.71 -6.71
CA GLY A 49 -6.19 -3.16 -7.88
C GLY A 49 -5.62 -3.64 -9.21
N TRP A 50 -4.29 -3.78 -9.33
CA TRP A 50 -3.68 -4.39 -10.52
C TRP A 50 -4.10 -5.85 -10.72
N LEU A 51 -4.16 -6.64 -9.65
CA LEU A 51 -4.62 -8.03 -9.71
C LEU A 51 -6.09 -8.14 -10.12
N ASP A 52 -6.95 -7.23 -9.66
CA ASP A 52 -8.37 -7.21 -10.02
C ASP A 52 -8.56 -6.93 -11.52
N VAL A 53 -7.86 -5.93 -12.05
CA VAL A 53 -7.86 -5.61 -13.48
C VAL A 53 -7.32 -6.78 -14.31
N LYS A 54 -6.22 -7.39 -13.87
CA LYS A 54 -5.61 -8.52 -14.57
C LYS A 54 -6.55 -9.74 -14.64
N GLN A 55 -7.37 -9.95 -13.61
CA GLN A 55 -8.29 -11.09 -13.54
C GLN A 55 -9.63 -10.82 -14.23
N ASN A 56 -10.03 -9.56 -14.40
CA ASN A 56 -11.25 -9.15 -15.09
C ASN A 56 -10.94 -8.19 -16.25
N PRO A 57 -10.43 -8.71 -17.39
CA PRO A 57 -10.09 -7.88 -18.55
C PRO A 57 -11.31 -7.20 -19.21
N GLU A 58 -12.54 -7.62 -18.91
CA GLU A 58 -13.80 -7.03 -19.41
C GLU A 58 -14.12 -5.64 -18.79
N PHE A 59 -13.32 -5.14 -17.84
CA PHE A 59 -13.52 -3.84 -17.19
C PHE A 59 -12.75 -2.67 -17.84
N PHE A 60 -12.12 -2.88 -19.01
CA PHE A 60 -11.53 -1.84 -19.85
C PHE A 60 -11.92 -1.97 -21.32
#